data_AF-A0A183H933-F1
#
_entry.id   AF-A0A183H933-F1
#
_cell.length_a   1.000
_cell.length_b   1.000
_cell.length_c   1.000
_cell.angle_alpha   90.00
_cell.angle_beta   90.00
_cell.angle_gamma   90.00
#
_symmetry.space_group_name_H-M   'P 1'
#
loop_
_entity.id
_entity.type
_entity.pdbx_description
1 polymer ?
#
loop_
_entity_poly.entity_id
_entity_poly.type
_entity_poly.pdbx_seq_one_letter_code
_entity_poly.pdbx_strand_id
1 'polypeptide(L)'
;MSFNGNWVKLPLEKIVPSIFSRINESENRSTLGFKCFIIIQMIFIWTSYTVTVRYSRSHTAKHLQYSPTTVVYLSEVIKTIITLFFIFQFNNYDVKEFARCIRKEYFGKPKDLLKMTFPSIAYTLQNNLDFVALSNLNAGIYHITTQLKIVTTAVFMMIILGRRFSGTRWLAIFLLFGGVAAVELSINERRVPKKNDENYMLGLGAVLLTCVTAGFAGVYFEQMLKDGSETPFWIRNLQMYSCGIVSAASGCILSEWNRILTKGFFYGYNINVIAIILFLSLERRNIMDSGAANRGIFISLVMKYLDNLYKSFASAVSIILVIIISCLIFHDIQLNLMFITGSITVCGAILLYSSVSE
;
A
#
# COMPACT_ATOMS: atom_id res chain seq x y z
N MET A 1 13.23 40.23 65.44
CA MET A 1 12.70 40.79 64.17
C MET A 1 12.06 39.65 63.40
N SER A 2 10.73 39.61 63.35
CA SER A 2 9.94 38.63 62.60
C SER A 2 9.96 38.99 61.11
N PHE A 3 10.35 38.06 60.24
CA PHE A 3 10.07 38.18 58.80
C PHE A 3 8.71 37.54 58.49
N ASN A 4 7.71 38.40 58.31
CA ASN A 4 6.40 38.06 57.77
C ASN A 4 6.53 37.98 56.24
N GLY A 5 6.53 36.77 55.67
CA GLY A 5 6.53 36.55 54.23
C GLY A 5 5.23 35.86 53.81
N ASN A 6 4.25 36.65 53.35
CA ASN A 6 3.03 36.14 52.74
C ASN A 6 3.35 35.45 51.41
N TRP A 7 3.43 34.13 51.42
CA TRP A 7 3.41 33.32 50.20
C TRP A 7 2.00 33.34 49.62
N VAL A 8 1.74 34.23 48.67
CA VAL A 8 0.54 34.16 47.82
C VAL A 8 0.67 32.89 46.97
N LYS A 9 -0.13 31.86 47.29
CA LYS A 9 -0.29 30.68 46.44
C LYS A 9 -0.89 31.11 45.10
N LEU A 10 -0.06 31.24 44.07
CA LEU A 10 -0.52 31.32 42.68
C LEU A 10 -1.34 30.05 42.36
N PRO A 11 -2.53 30.17 41.74
CA PRO A 11 -3.34 29.01 41.40
C PRO A 11 -2.67 28.20 40.28
N LEU A 12 -1.96 27.14 40.70
CA LEU A 12 -1.32 26.13 39.83
C LEU A 12 -2.31 25.46 38.86
N GLU A 13 -3.62 25.56 39.10
CA GLU A 13 -4.66 24.96 38.27
C GLU A 13 -4.84 25.59 36.88
N LYS A 14 -4.34 26.80 36.60
CA LYS A 14 -4.44 27.38 35.24
C LYS A 14 -3.24 27.10 34.33
N ILE A 15 -2.08 26.81 34.90
CA ILE A 15 -0.83 26.60 34.15
C ILE A 15 -0.71 25.14 33.70
N VAL A 16 -1.09 24.19 34.56
CA VAL A 16 -1.01 22.74 34.28
C VAL A 16 -1.89 22.29 33.10
N PRO A 17 -3.16 22.75 32.93
CA PRO A 17 -3.98 22.34 31.78
C PRO A 17 -3.41 22.85 30.46
N SER A 18 -2.81 24.05 30.46
CA SER A 18 -2.26 24.68 29.25
C SER A 18 -0.96 24.05 28.77
N ILE A 19 -0.16 23.52 29.69
CA ILE A 19 1.07 22.79 29.37
C ILE A 19 0.71 21.39 28.88
N PHE A 20 -0.23 20.71 29.55
CA PHE A 20 -0.70 19.39 29.12
C PHE A 20 -1.42 19.45 27.76
N SER A 21 -2.19 20.51 27.49
CA SER A 21 -2.80 20.72 26.17
C SER A 21 -1.75 21.05 25.10
N ARG A 22 -0.71 21.83 25.42
CA ARG A 22 0.42 22.08 24.49
C ARG A 22 1.28 20.83 24.24
N ILE A 23 1.44 19.95 25.23
CA ILE A 23 2.15 18.68 25.09
C ILE A 23 1.31 17.71 24.24
N ASN A 24 0.01 17.58 24.52
CA ASN A 24 -0.88 16.80 23.66
C ASN A 24 -0.96 17.39 22.24
N GLU A 25 -1.01 18.71 22.07
CA GLU A 25 -0.97 19.32 20.74
C GLU A 25 0.38 19.13 20.03
N SER A 26 1.50 19.12 20.75
CA SER A 26 2.82 18.91 20.15
C SER A 26 3.06 17.44 19.80
N GLU A 27 2.56 16.51 20.62
CA GLU A 27 2.55 15.07 20.37
C GLU A 27 1.58 14.71 19.24
N ASN A 28 0.42 15.37 19.17
CA ASN A 28 -0.54 15.17 18.08
C ASN A 28 -0.07 15.86 16.79
N ARG A 29 0.63 17.00 16.85
CA ARG A 29 1.30 17.64 15.69
C ARG A 29 2.50 16.83 15.19
N SER A 30 3.30 16.24 16.09
CA SER A 30 4.41 15.36 15.70
C SER A 30 3.88 14.07 15.08
N THR A 31 2.75 13.55 15.57
CA THR A 31 2.02 12.43 14.99
C THR A 31 1.41 12.79 13.62
N LEU A 32 0.82 13.98 13.46
CA LEU A 32 0.25 14.44 12.20
C LEU A 32 1.32 14.68 11.13
N GLY A 33 2.42 15.35 11.50
CA GLY A 33 3.56 15.55 10.60
C GLY A 33 4.16 14.23 10.13
N PHE A 34 4.29 13.26 11.04
CA PHE A 34 4.74 11.91 10.72
C PHE A 34 3.76 11.17 9.79
N LYS A 35 2.46 11.24 10.05
CA LYS A 35 1.42 10.66 9.19
C LYS A 35 1.41 11.28 7.78
N CYS A 36 1.52 12.61 7.67
CA CYS A 36 1.63 13.31 6.40
C CYS A 36 2.90 12.91 5.64
N PHE A 37 4.04 12.81 6.34
CA PHE A 37 5.29 12.35 5.74
C PHE A 37 5.14 10.94 5.14
N ILE A 38 4.50 10.01 5.87
CA ILE A 38 4.21 8.66 5.37
C ILE A 38 3.30 8.72 4.13
N ILE A 39 2.23 9.51 4.15
CA ILE A 39 1.31 9.59 2.99
C ILE A 39 2.04 10.14 1.76
N ILE A 40 2.79 11.23 1.90
CA ILE A 40 3.51 11.89 0.79
C ILE A 40 4.54 10.93 0.18
N GLN A 41 5.32 10.27 1.02
CA GLN A 41 6.30 9.30 0.55
C GLN A 41 5.63 8.10 -0.14
N MET A 42 4.52 7.59 0.39
CA MET A 42 3.77 6.51 -0.26
C MET A 42 3.28 6.89 -1.65
N ILE A 43 2.73 8.12 -1.79
CA ILE A 43 2.29 8.67 -3.08
C ILE A 43 3.49 8.78 -4.03
N PHE A 44 4.62 9.30 -3.56
CA PHE A 44 5.83 9.45 -4.36
C PHE A 44 6.32 8.10 -4.89
N ILE A 45 6.51 7.11 -4.02
CA ILE A 45 6.99 5.78 -4.38
C ILE A 45 6.05 5.09 -5.37
N TRP A 46 4.74 5.14 -5.12
CA TRP A 46 3.76 4.51 -6.02
C TRP A 46 3.73 5.21 -7.38
N THR A 47 3.76 6.54 -7.40
CA THR A 47 3.79 7.32 -8.63
C THR A 47 5.05 7.00 -9.44
N SER A 48 6.22 7.04 -8.80
CA SER A 48 7.51 6.71 -9.43
C SER A 48 7.55 5.27 -9.96
N TYR A 49 7.07 4.30 -9.17
CA TYR A 49 6.97 2.91 -9.58
C TYR A 49 6.10 2.76 -10.84
N THR A 50 4.87 3.28 -10.82
CA THR A 50 3.92 3.13 -11.93
C THR A 50 4.42 3.81 -13.20
N VAL A 51 4.97 5.03 -13.09
CA VAL A 51 5.56 5.74 -14.24
C VAL A 51 6.77 4.97 -14.79
N THR A 52 7.65 4.45 -13.94
CA THR A 52 8.83 3.69 -14.38
C THR A 52 8.43 2.39 -15.08
N VAL A 53 7.42 1.67 -14.55
CA VAL A 53 6.87 0.47 -15.21
C VAL A 53 6.30 0.84 -16.58
N ARG A 54 5.49 1.90 -16.67
CA ARG A 54 4.94 2.37 -17.96
C ARG A 54 6.06 2.71 -18.94
N TYR A 55 7.04 3.49 -18.51
CA TYR A 55 8.19 3.89 -19.32
C TYR A 55 9.00 2.70 -19.82
N SER A 56 9.32 1.74 -18.94
CA SER A 56 10.08 0.55 -19.29
C SER A 56 9.35 -0.34 -20.28
N ARG A 57 8.02 -0.46 -20.17
CA ARG A 57 7.21 -1.32 -21.05
C ARG A 57 6.84 -0.64 -22.37
N SER A 58 6.74 0.69 -22.42
CA SER A 58 6.42 1.42 -23.65
C SER A 58 7.62 1.53 -24.61
N HIS A 59 8.85 1.61 -24.10
CA HIS A 59 10.07 1.73 -24.91
C HIS A 59 10.67 0.37 -25.33
N THR A 60 10.16 -0.74 -24.79
CA THR A 60 10.70 -2.08 -25.07
C THR A 60 9.70 -2.89 -25.89
N ALA A 61 10.13 -3.38 -27.05
CA ALA A 61 9.30 -4.25 -27.90
C ALA A 61 8.82 -5.49 -27.11
N LYS A 62 7.56 -5.91 -27.31
CA LYS A 62 6.90 -6.98 -26.52
C LYS A 62 7.74 -8.26 -26.36
N HIS A 63 8.52 -8.65 -27.36
CA HIS A 63 9.35 -9.85 -27.35
C HIS A 63 10.62 -9.74 -26.49
N LEU A 64 11.06 -8.52 -26.16
CA LEU A 64 12.21 -8.19 -25.31
C LEU A 64 11.81 -7.78 -23.88
N GLN A 65 10.51 -7.71 -23.59
CA GLN A 65 10.05 -7.33 -22.25
C GLN A 65 10.42 -8.39 -21.21
N TYR A 66 10.69 -7.92 -19.98
CA TYR A 66 10.86 -8.77 -18.81
C TYR A 66 9.55 -9.47 -18.43
N SER A 67 9.66 -10.55 -17.65
CA SER A 67 8.54 -11.23 -17.01
C SER A 67 8.11 -10.45 -15.76
N PRO A 68 6.85 -9.99 -15.66
CA PRO A 68 6.38 -9.32 -14.45
C PRO A 68 6.44 -10.23 -13.22
N THR A 69 6.20 -11.55 -13.36
CA THR A 69 6.20 -12.48 -12.22
C THR A 69 7.58 -12.63 -11.59
N THR A 70 8.66 -12.63 -12.39
CA THR A 70 10.03 -12.72 -11.87
C THR A 70 10.44 -11.45 -11.11
N VAL A 71 9.97 -10.28 -11.55
CA VAL A 71 10.18 -8.99 -10.85
C VAL A 71 9.49 -8.99 -9.49
N VAL A 72 8.24 -9.47 -9.44
CA VAL A 72 7.50 -9.59 -8.17
C VAL A 72 8.20 -10.58 -7.23
N TYR A 73 8.62 -11.75 -7.73
CA TYR A 73 9.36 -12.73 -6.92
C TYR A 73 10.64 -12.15 -6.32
N LEU A 74 11.48 -11.52 -7.14
CA LEU A 74 12.73 -10.90 -6.65
C LEU A 74 12.46 -9.81 -5.61
N SER A 75 11.39 -9.05 -5.78
CA SER A 75 11.03 -8.02 -4.80
C SER A 75 10.68 -8.60 -3.43
N GLU A 76 9.97 -9.73 -3.37
CA GLU A 76 9.64 -10.42 -2.13
C GLU A 76 10.90 -11.01 -1.47
N VAL A 77 11.83 -11.54 -2.27
CA VAL A 77 13.14 -12.00 -1.80
C VAL A 77 13.94 -10.84 -1.18
N ILE A 78 14.03 -9.70 -1.85
CA ILE A 78 14.79 -8.54 -1.35
C ILE A 78 14.12 -7.97 -0.09
N LYS A 79 12.78 -7.84 -0.05
CA LYS A 79 12.06 -7.43 1.18
C LYS A 79 12.35 -8.38 2.34
N THR A 80 12.42 -9.68 2.08
CA THR A 80 12.75 -10.70 3.10
C THR A 80 14.18 -10.49 3.62
N ILE A 81 15.16 -10.30 2.74
CA ILE A 81 16.55 -10.02 3.13
C ILE A 81 16.65 -8.74 3.96
N ILE A 82 16.00 -7.66 3.53
CA ILE A 82 15.95 -6.40 4.27
C ILE A 82 15.31 -6.59 5.64
N THR A 83 14.22 -7.36 5.72
CA THR A 83 13.54 -7.64 7.00
C THR A 83 14.46 -8.41 7.94
N LEU A 84 15.16 -9.44 7.46
CA LEU A 84 16.13 -10.20 8.25
C LEU A 84 17.25 -9.29 8.77
N PHE A 85 17.75 -8.37 7.94
CA PHE A 85 18.72 -7.37 8.37
C PHE A 85 18.16 -6.46 9.48
N PHE A 86 16.92 -5.99 9.37
CA PHE A 86 16.30 -5.20 10.43
C PHE A 86 16.06 -5.99 11.72
N ILE A 87 15.74 -7.29 11.63
CA ILE A 87 15.65 -8.16 12.82
C ILE A 87 17.04 -8.30 13.47
N PHE A 88 18.09 -8.42 12.67
CA PHE A 88 19.47 -8.49 13.17
C PHE A 88 19.88 -7.18 13.86
N GLN A 89 19.59 -6.03 13.25
CA GLN A 89 19.81 -4.71 13.84
C GLN A 89 18.98 -4.51 15.13
N PHE A 90 17.71 -4.96 15.14
CA PHE A 90 16.82 -4.87 16.30
C PHE A 90 17.36 -5.65 17.51
N ASN A 91 18.11 -6.73 17.26
CA ASN A 91 18.79 -7.52 18.29
C ASN A 91 20.24 -7.06 18.52
N ASN A 92 20.55 -5.77 18.30
CA ASN A 92 21.87 -5.16 18.53
C ASN A 92 23.03 -5.85 17.81
N TYR A 93 22.78 -6.45 16.64
CA TYR A 93 23.77 -7.23 15.87
C TYR A 93 24.33 -8.45 16.62
N ASP A 94 23.64 -8.94 17.66
CA ASP A 94 23.98 -10.17 18.36
C ASP A 94 23.35 -11.38 17.64
N VAL A 95 24.20 -12.30 17.18
CA VAL A 95 23.79 -13.50 16.43
C VAL A 95 23.00 -14.48 17.30
N LYS A 96 23.33 -14.61 18.59
CA LYS A 96 22.61 -15.51 19.51
C LYS A 96 21.21 -14.99 19.79
N GLU A 97 21.07 -13.69 20.03
CA GLU A 97 19.78 -13.05 20.25
C GLU A 97 18.91 -13.05 18.98
N PHE A 98 19.50 -12.79 17.82
CA PHE A 98 18.83 -12.95 16.53
C PHE A 98 18.29 -14.37 16.32
N ALA A 99 19.12 -15.39 16.52
CA ALA A 99 18.71 -16.78 16.34
C ALA A 99 17.63 -17.19 17.36
N ARG A 100 17.72 -16.71 18.61
CA ARG A 100 16.71 -16.90 19.65
C ARG A 100 15.39 -16.24 19.28
N CYS A 101 15.42 -15.01 18.77
CA CYS A 101 14.25 -14.27 18.31
C CYS A 101 13.54 -15.00 17.17
N ILE A 102 14.26 -15.42 16.12
CA ILE A 102 13.70 -16.19 15.00
C ILE A 102 13.13 -17.52 15.48
N ARG A 103 13.86 -18.27 16.30
CA ARG A 103 13.38 -19.57 16.80
C ARG A 103 12.11 -19.43 17.64
N LYS A 104 12.05 -18.43 18.51
CA LYS A 104 10.91 -18.22 19.41
C LYS A 104 9.70 -17.62 18.68
N GLU A 105 9.89 -16.56 17.92
CA GLU A 105 8.80 -15.74 17.37
C GLU A 105 8.36 -16.18 15.98
N TYR A 106 9.25 -16.77 15.17
CA TYR A 106 8.90 -17.29 13.84
C TYR A 106 8.53 -18.77 13.89
N PHE A 107 9.47 -19.63 14.34
CA PHE A 107 9.24 -21.09 14.39
C PHE A 107 8.39 -21.52 15.60
N GLY A 108 8.52 -20.83 16.74
CA GLY A 108 7.80 -21.15 17.97
C GLY A 108 6.32 -20.72 17.98
N LYS A 109 5.86 -19.97 16.97
CA LYS A 109 4.47 -19.49 16.84
C LYS A 109 3.86 -19.88 15.47
N PRO A 110 3.73 -21.18 15.16
CA PRO A 110 3.20 -21.63 13.86
C PRO A 110 1.75 -21.18 13.61
N LYS A 111 0.96 -20.95 14.66
CA LYS A 111 -0.39 -20.40 14.53
C LYS A 111 -0.40 -18.97 13.97
N ASP A 112 0.56 -18.14 14.35
CA ASP A 112 0.66 -16.76 13.84
C ASP A 112 1.15 -16.75 12.39
N LEU A 113 2.10 -17.63 12.06
CA LEU A 113 2.53 -17.87 10.68
C LEU A 113 1.37 -18.36 9.79
N LEU A 114 0.55 -19.29 10.29
CA LEU A 114 -0.63 -19.77 9.57
C LEU A 114 -1.65 -18.65 9.35
N LYS A 115 -1.86 -17.79 10.34
CA LYS A 115 -2.73 -16.60 10.18
C LYS A 115 -2.22 -15.67 9.08
N MET A 116 -0.91 -15.42 9.01
CA MET A 116 -0.28 -14.61 7.95
C MET A 116 -0.36 -15.25 6.56
N THR A 117 -0.65 -16.55 6.48
CA THR A 117 -0.85 -17.24 5.21
C THR A 117 -2.16 -16.83 4.54
N PHE A 118 -3.22 -16.47 5.30
CA PHE A 118 -4.51 -16.06 4.72
C PHE A 118 -4.41 -14.82 3.81
N PRO A 119 -3.80 -13.69 4.22
CA PRO A 119 -3.56 -12.56 3.33
C PRO A 119 -2.74 -12.93 2.09
N SER A 120 -1.72 -13.77 2.25
CA SER A 120 -0.83 -14.15 1.16
C SER A 120 -1.55 -15.01 0.10
N ILE A 121 -2.36 -15.99 0.52
CA ILE A 121 -3.22 -16.76 -0.39
C ILE A 121 -4.19 -15.82 -1.10
N ALA A 122 -4.82 -14.91 -0.37
CA ALA A 122 -5.74 -13.94 -0.95
C ALA A 122 -5.05 -13.03 -1.98
N TYR A 123 -3.80 -12.60 -1.77
CA TYR A 123 -3.02 -11.83 -2.75
C TYR A 123 -2.66 -12.67 -3.98
N THR A 124 -2.35 -13.95 -3.80
CA THR A 124 -2.11 -14.88 -4.92
C THR A 124 -3.36 -15.02 -5.79
N LEU A 125 -4.51 -15.21 -5.11
CA LEU A 125 -5.80 -15.36 -5.77
C LEU A 125 -6.17 -14.08 -6.53
N GLN A 126 -5.96 -12.91 -5.94
CA GLN A 126 -6.16 -11.61 -6.61
C GLN A 126 -5.39 -11.54 -7.92
N ASN A 127 -4.08 -11.86 -7.92
CA ASN A 127 -3.27 -11.79 -9.14
C ASN A 127 -3.81 -12.69 -10.26
N ASN A 128 -4.29 -13.88 -9.92
CA ASN A 128 -4.89 -14.79 -10.91
C ASN A 128 -6.25 -14.29 -11.41
N LEU A 129 -7.10 -13.79 -10.50
CA LEU A 129 -8.40 -13.22 -10.85
C LEU A 129 -8.25 -11.96 -11.71
N ASP A 130 -7.25 -11.13 -11.46
CA ASP A 130 -6.93 -9.95 -12.28
C ASP A 130 -6.55 -10.35 -13.70
N PHE A 131 -5.79 -11.44 -13.87
CA PHE A 131 -5.47 -11.97 -15.19
C PHE A 131 -6.72 -12.48 -15.92
N VAL A 132 -7.58 -13.23 -15.23
CA VAL A 132 -8.86 -13.72 -15.80
C VAL A 132 -9.75 -12.54 -16.17
N ALA A 133 -9.85 -11.53 -15.31
CA ALA A 133 -10.63 -10.34 -15.55
C ALA A 133 -10.14 -9.54 -16.76
N LEU A 134 -8.84 -9.22 -16.81
CA LEU A 134 -8.24 -8.49 -17.93
C LEU A 134 -8.29 -9.26 -19.26
N SER A 135 -8.41 -10.58 -19.21
CA SER A 135 -8.55 -11.42 -20.42
C SER A 135 -9.98 -11.47 -20.96
N ASN A 136 -10.98 -11.22 -20.10
CA ASN A 136 -12.42 -11.37 -20.41
C ASN A 136 -13.22 -10.06 -20.32
N LEU A 137 -12.63 -8.95 -19.88
CA LEU A 137 -13.23 -7.62 -19.84
C LEU A 137 -12.39 -6.61 -20.59
N ASN A 138 -13.06 -5.64 -21.20
CA ASN A 138 -12.43 -4.39 -21.61
C ASN A 138 -11.73 -3.70 -20.42
N ALA A 139 -10.52 -3.20 -20.64
CA ALA A 139 -9.70 -2.50 -19.66
C ALA A 139 -10.46 -1.36 -18.94
N GLY A 140 -11.32 -0.63 -19.66
CA GLY A 140 -12.12 0.43 -19.04
C GLY A 140 -13.08 -0.07 -17.97
N ILE A 141 -13.79 -1.16 -18.26
CA ILE A 141 -14.74 -1.74 -17.30
C ILE A 141 -13.98 -2.35 -16.12
N TYR A 142 -12.84 -2.99 -16.39
CA TYR A 142 -11.94 -3.50 -15.35
C TYR A 142 -11.53 -2.38 -14.38
N HIS A 143 -10.93 -1.30 -14.87
CA HIS A 143 -10.39 -0.22 -14.04
C HIS A 143 -11.46 0.48 -13.19
N ILE A 144 -12.67 0.65 -13.71
CA ILE A 144 -13.79 1.23 -12.95
C ILE A 144 -14.25 0.27 -11.86
N THR A 145 -14.44 -1.00 -12.22
CA THR A 145 -14.96 -2.02 -11.31
C THR A 145 -13.95 -2.33 -10.19
N THR A 146 -12.64 -2.22 -10.44
CA THR A 146 -11.61 -2.40 -9.41
C THR A 146 -11.69 -1.35 -8.29
N GLN A 147 -12.30 -0.18 -8.53
CA GLN A 147 -12.42 0.85 -7.49
C GLN A 147 -13.45 0.50 -6.42
N LEU A 148 -14.31 -0.50 -6.67
CA LEU A 148 -15.16 -1.08 -5.63
C LEU A 148 -14.35 -1.63 -4.46
N LYS A 149 -13.06 -1.94 -4.66
CA LYS A 149 -12.12 -2.31 -3.59
C LYS A 149 -12.09 -1.31 -2.44
N ILE A 150 -12.26 -0.01 -2.70
CA ILE A 150 -12.28 1.03 -1.66
C ILE A 150 -13.49 0.81 -0.74
N VAL A 151 -14.64 0.53 -1.34
CA VAL A 151 -15.90 0.26 -0.63
C VAL A 151 -15.82 -1.05 0.15
N THR A 152 -15.33 -2.14 -0.49
CA THR A 152 -15.18 -3.43 0.20
C THR A 152 -14.20 -3.33 1.38
N THR A 153 -13.12 -2.56 1.23
CA THR A 153 -12.17 -2.28 2.32
C THR A 153 -12.85 -1.60 3.49
N ALA A 154 -13.66 -0.56 3.25
CA ALA A 154 -14.40 0.12 4.31
C ALA A 154 -15.39 -0.82 5.02
N VAL A 155 -16.10 -1.67 4.27
CA VAL A 155 -16.98 -2.70 4.85
C VAL A 155 -16.21 -3.66 5.76
N PHE A 156 -15.08 -4.19 5.28
CA PHE A 156 -14.25 -5.08 6.09
C PHE A 156 -13.64 -4.37 7.31
N MET A 157 -13.29 -3.08 7.22
CA MET A 157 -12.84 -2.32 8.40
C MET A 157 -13.90 -2.24 9.49
N MET A 158 -15.18 -2.10 9.13
CA MET A 158 -16.25 -2.12 10.13
C MET A 158 -16.43 -3.51 10.75
N ILE A 159 -16.40 -4.56 9.93
CA ILE A 159 -16.65 -5.93 10.37
C ILE A 159 -15.48 -6.48 11.21
N ILE A 160 -14.24 -6.30 10.73
CA ILE A 160 -13.03 -6.93 11.28
C ILE A 160 -12.38 -6.06 12.36
N LEU A 161 -12.21 -4.76 12.09
CA LEU A 161 -11.58 -3.82 13.03
C LEU A 161 -12.61 -3.13 13.95
N GLY A 162 -13.91 -3.40 13.78
CA GLY A 162 -14.97 -2.84 14.63
C GLY A 162 -15.19 -1.33 14.48
N ARG A 163 -14.69 -0.72 13.39
CA ARG A 163 -14.82 0.72 13.18
C ARG A 163 -16.24 1.14 12.87
N ARG A 164 -16.59 2.37 13.22
CA ARG A 164 -17.88 2.99 12.87
C ARG A 164 -17.61 4.19 11.97
N PHE A 165 -18.22 4.20 10.79
CA PHE A 165 -18.14 5.33 9.87
C PHE A 165 -19.43 6.14 9.92
N SER A 166 -19.29 7.46 10.08
CA SER A 166 -20.41 8.39 9.97
C SER A 166 -20.95 8.45 8.53
N GLY A 167 -22.19 8.93 8.36
CA GLY A 167 -22.78 9.12 7.03
C GLY A 167 -21.92 10.01 6.12
N THR A 168 -21.26 11.02 6.69
CA THR A 168 -20.34 11.91 5.97
C THR A 168 -19.09 11.18 5.46
N ARG A 169 -18.55 10.23 6.23
CA ARG A 169 -17.42 9.40 5.78
C ARG A 169 -17.82 8.43 4.68
N TRP A 170 -19.02 7.87 4.76
CA TRP A 170 -19.59 7.08 3.67
C TRP A 170 -19.75 7.89 2.40
N LEU A 171 -20.30 9.11 2.52
CA LEU A 171 -20.39 10.04 1.40
C LEU A 171 -19.01 10.32 0.78
N ALA A 172 -17.99 10.56 1.61
CA ALA A 172 -16.62 10.75 1.14
C ALA A 172 -16.06 9.52 0.42
N ILE A 173 -16.32 8.30 0.91
CA ILE A 173 -15.87 7.06 0.26
C ILE A 173 -16.54 6.89 -1.11
N PHE A 174 -17.85 7.14 -1.21
CA PHE A 174 -18.58 7.06 -2.49
C PHE A 174 -18.16 8.17 -3.46
N LEU A 175 -17.94 9.38 -2.97
CA LEU A 175 -17.39 10.48 -3.77
C LEU A 175 -16.00 10.14 -4.30
N LEU A 176 -15.14 9.53 -3.47
CA LEU A 176 -13.83 9.10 -3.89
C LEU A 176 -13.92 8.03 -4.99
N PHE A 177 -14.76 7.00 -4.79
CA PHE A 177 -15.03 5.97 -5.80
C PHE A 177 -15.47 6.60 -7.13
N GLY A 178 -16.46 7.51 -7.11
CA GLY A 178 -16.94 8.19 -8.30
C GLY A 178 -15.89 9.08 -8.97
N GLY A 179 -15.10 9.80 -8.17
CA GLY A 179 -14.02 10.66 -8.65
C GLY A 179 -12.93 9.87 -9.37
N VAL A 180 -12.47 8.76 -8.80
CA VAL A 180 -11.46 7.93 -9.47
C VAL A 180 -12.05 7.22 -10.69
N ALA A 181 -13.28 6.74 -10.64
CA ALA A 181 -13.95 6.17 -11.81
C ALA A 181 -14.05 7.19 -12.96
N ALA A 182 -14.35 8.46 -12.68
CA ALA A 182 -14.38 9.52 -13.69
C ALA A 182 -13.00 9.78 -14.30
N VAL A 183 -11.95 9.80 -13.47
CA VAL A 183 -10.55 9.92 -13.93
C VAL A 183 -10.18 8.75 -14.86
N GLU A 184 -10.51 7.51 -14.49
CA GLU A 184 -10.23 6.31 -15.29
C GLU A 184 -11.03 6.26 -16.61
N LEU A 185 -12.30 6.71 -16.60
CA LEU A 185 -13.13 6.81 -17.79
C LEU A 185 -12.53 7.77 -18.82
N SER A 186 -12.01 8.91 -18.35
CA SER A 186 -11.41 9.93 -19.23
C SER A 186 -10.23 9.42 -20.07
N ILE A 187 -9.59 8.32 -19.63
CA ILE A 187 -8.44 7.71 -20.29
C ILE A 187 -8.87 6.59 -21.24
N ASN A 188 -9.89 5.82 -20.86
CA ASN A 188 -10.29 4.60 -21.56
C ASN A 188 -11.11 4.84 -22.84
N GLU A 189 -11.77 5.99 -23.00
CA GLU A 189 -12.53 6.31 -24.23
C GLU A 189 -11.68 6.35 -25.51
N ARG A 190 -10.34 6.39 -25.39
CA ARG A 190 -9.42 6.59 -26.53
C ARG A 190 -8.72 5.32 -27.01
N ARG A 191 -8.85 4.21 -26.29
CA ARG A 191 -8.10 2.98 -26.55
C ARG A 191 -9.00 1.78 -26.25
N VAL A 192 -9.63 1.18 -27.27
CA VAL A 192 -9.85 -0.29 -27.41
C VAL A 192 -10.83 -0.57 -28.57
N PRO A 193 -10.44 -1.36 -29.59
CA PRO A 193 -11.39 -2.03 -30.47
C PRO A 193 -12.08 -3.19 -29.73
N LYS A 194 -13.40 -3.35 -29.90
CA LYS A 194 -14.16 -4.46 -29.31
C LYS A 194 -13.52 -5.81 -29.67
N LYS A 195 -13.23 -6.63 -28.65
CA LYS A 195 -12.78 -8.01 -28.84
C LYS A 195 -14.02 -8.91 -28.86
N ASN A 196 -14.14 -9.79 -29.86
CA ASN A 196 -15.38 -10.55 -30.11
C ASN A 196 -15.58 -11.79 -29.21
N ASP A 197 -14.60 -12.20 -28.40
CA ASP A 197 -14.65 -13.39 -27.53
C ASP A 197 -14.56 -13.04 -26.03
N GLU A 198 -15.37 -12.09 -25.55
CA GLU A 198 -15.39 -11.68 -24.14
C GLU A 198 -16.50 -12.39 -23.35
N ASN A 199 -16.12 -13.28 -22.42
CA ASN A 199 -17.05 -13.81 -21.42
C ASN A 199 -17.29 -12.75 -20.33
N TYR A 200 -18.14 -11.78 -20.63
CA TYR A 200 -18.39 -10.63 -19.77
C TYR A 200 -18.76 -11.00 -18.32
N MET A 201 -19.62 -12.01 -18.14
CA MET A 201 -20.04 -12.44 -16.80
C MET A 201 -18.89 -13.08 -16.00
N LEU A 202 -18.02 -13.85 -16.66
CA LEU A 202 -16.85 -14.46 -16.03
C LEU A 202 -15.87 -13.38 -15.58
N GLY A 203 -15.59 -12.42 -16.47
CA GLY A 203 -14.68 -11.32 -16.17
C GLY A 203 -15.21 -10.40 -15.06
N LEU A 204 -16.50 -10.05 -15.10
CA LEU A 204 -17.14 -9.22 -14.06
C LEU A 204 -17.16 -9.95 -12.71
N GLY A 205 -17.47 -11.25 -12.70
CA GLY A 205 -17.37 -12.09 -11.50
C GLY A 205 -15.95 -12.13 -10.93
N ALA A 206 -14.94 -12.25 -11.80
CA ALA A 206 -13.53 -12.27 -11.39
C ALA A 206 -13.10 -10.94 -10.74
N VAL A 207 -13.45 -9.77 -11.32
CA VAL A 207 -13.10 -8.47 -10.71
C VAL A 207 -13.80 -8.25 -9.38
N LEU A 208 -15.09 -8.61 -9.27
CA LEU A 208 -15.81 -8.49 -8.00
C LEU A 208 -15.16 -9.34 -6.91
N LEU A 209 -14.75 -10.57 -7.25
CA LEU A 209 -14.04 -11.44 -6.31
C LEU A 209 -12.65 -10.89 -5.97
N THR A 210 -11.92 -10.29 -6.91
CA THR A 210 -10.69 -9.53 -6.62
C THR A 210 -10.97 -8.42 -5.62
N CYS A 211 -12.00 -7.58 -5.84
CA CYS A 211 -12.31 -6.46 -4.95
C CYS A 211 -12.62 -6.91 -3.51
N VAL A 212 -13.38 -8.00 -3.35
CA VAL A 212 -13.70 -8.56 -2.04
C VAL A 212 -12.44 -9.13 -1.37
N THR A 213 -11.68 -9.97 -2.06
CA THR A 213 -10.47 -10.60 -1.51
C THR A 213 -9.38 -9.58 -1.20
N ALA A 214 -9.25 -8.52 -2.00
CA ALA A 214 -8.31 -7.43 -1.78
C ALA A 214 -8.65 -6.57 -0.56
N GLY A 215 -9.94 -6.25 -0.37
CA GLY A 215 -10.42 -5.55 0.81
C GLY A 215 -10.21 -6.38 2.08
N PHE A 216 -10.57 -7.67 2.03
CA PHE A 216 -10.38 -8.62 3.12
C PHE A 216 -8.89 -8.75 3.50
N ALA A 217 -8.01 -9.06 2.54
CA ALA A 217 -6.59 -9.29 2.80
C ALA A 217 -5.90 -8.06 3.40
N GLY A 218 -6.22 -6.87 2.89
CA GLY A 218 -5.65 -5.62 3.38
C GLY A 218 -6.06 -5.32 4.83
N VAL A 219 -7.35 -5.48 5.15
CA VAL A 219 -7.87 -5.22 6.50
C VAL A 219 -7.45 -6.30 7.49
N TYR A 220 -7.45 -7.57 7.09
CA TYR A 220 -6.97 -8.66 7.93
C TYR A 220 -5.48 -8.50 8.26
N PHE A 221 -4.68 -8.09 7.28
CA PHE A 221 -3.27 -7.79 7.53
C PHE A 221 -3.08 -6.59 8.46
N GLU A 222 -3.89 -5.53 8.31
CA GLU A 222 -3.90 -4.39 9.25
C GLU A 222 -4.25 -4.84 10.67
N GLN A 223 -5.30 -5.65 10.83
CA GLN A 223 -5.67 -6.24 12.11
C GLN A 223 -4.49 -7.04 12.67
N MET A 224 -3.89 -7.93 11.89
CA MET A 224 -2.76 -8.73 12.37
C MET A 224 -1.54 -7.90 12.73
N LEU A 225 -1.33 -6.71 12.14
CA LEU A 225 -0.26 -5.79 12.52
C LEU A 225 -0.58 -4.97 13.77
N LYS A 226 -1.86 -4.69 14.03
CA LYS A 226 -2.36 -3.89 15.15
C LYS A 226 -2.83 -4.72 16.34
N ASP A 227 -3.04 -6.02 16.16
CA ASP A 227 -3.36 -6.97 17.22
C ASP A 227 -2.24 -6.90 18.24
N GLY A 228 -2.57 -6.58 19.50
CA GLY A 228 -1.62 -6.34 20.59
C GLY A 228 -0.81 -7.56 21.05
N SER A 229 -0.62 -8.55 20.17
CA SER A 229 0.24 -9.70 20.46
C SER A 229 1.70 -9.27 20.53
N GLU A 230 2.46 -9.96 21.38
CA GLU A 230 3.87 -9.66 21.65
C GLU A 230 4.83 -9.90 20.46
N THR A 231 4.36 -10.39 19.30
CA THR A 231 5.25 -10.61 18.15
C THR A 231 5.84 -9.29 17.65
N PRO A 232 7.17 -9.17 17.53
CA PRO A 232 7.80 -7.98 16.99
C PRO A 232 7.32 -7.68 15.56
N PHE A 233 7.16 -6.39 15.25
CA PHE A 233 6.70 -5.91 13.94
C PHE A 233 7.52 -6.50 12.77
N TRP A 234 8.85 -6.60 12.91
CA TRP A 234 9.72 -7.16 11.89
C TRP A 234 9.48 -8.64 11.64
N ILE A 235 9.11 -9.41 12.67
CA ILE A 235 8.79 -10.84 12.54
C ILE A 235 7.46 -11.02 11.78
N ARG A 236 6.46 -10.18 12.06
CA ARG A 236 5.19 -10.19 11.31
C ARG A 236 5.40 -9.92 9.82
N ASN A 237 6.26 -8.96 9.49
CA ASN A 237 6.66 -8.69 8.10
C ASN A 237 7.42 -9.87 7.49
N LEU A 238 8.32 -10.50 8.24
CA LEU A 238 9.06 -11.69 7.78
C LEU A 238 8.10 -12.84 7.46
N GLN A 239 7.11 -13.09 8.31
CA GLN A 239 6.06 -14.10 8.08
C GLN A 239 5.29 -13.81 6.80
N MET A 240 4.85 -12.56 6.60
CA MET A 240 4.13 -12.16 5.39
C MET A 240 4.98 -12.33 4.12
N TYR A 241 6.21 -11.82 4.10
CA TYR A 241 7.07 -11.92 2.92
C TYR A 241 7.53 -13.35 2.64
N SER A 242 7.70 -14.19 3.67
CA SER A 242 7.97 -15.62 3.49
C SER A 242 6.85 -16.30 2.71
N CYS A 243 5.58 -16.02 3.07
CA CYS A 243 4.43 -16.50 2.32
C CYS A 243 4.36 -15.85 0.92
N GLY A 244 4.71 -14.55 0.83
CA GLY A 244 4.80 -13.80 -0.42
C GLY A 244 5.77 -14.42 -1.43
N ILE A 245 6.94 -14.90 -1.00
CA ILE A 245 7.90 -15.61 -1.85
C ILE A 245 7.26 -16.87 -2.44
N VAL A 246 6.57 -17.68 -1.62
CA VAL A 246 5.91 -18.92 -2.08
C VAL A 246 4.81 -18.61 -3.10
N SER A 247 4.00 -17.58 -2.82
CA SER A 247 2.98 -17.07 -3.72
C SER A 247 3.56 -16.61 -5.07
N ALA A 248 4.60 -15.76 -5.02
CA ALA A 248 5.23 -15.21 -6.22
C ALA A 248 5.96 -16.29 -7.04
N ALA A 249 6.55 -17.29 -6.37
CA ALA A 249 7.13 -18.46 -7.04
C ALA A 249 6.06 -19.26 -7.76
N SER A 250 4.92 -19.50 -7.11
CA SER A 250 3.76 -20.17 -7.72
C SER A 250 3.26 -19.39 -8.94
N GLY A 251 3.21 -18.05 -8.86
CA GLY A 251 2.86 -17.20 -10.01
C GLY A 251 3.84 -17.33 -11.18
N CYS A 252 5.15 -17.45 -10.90
CA CYS A 252 6.15 -17.72 -11.95
C CYS A 252 5.90 -19.08 -12.63
N ILE A 253 5.54 -20.10 -11.86
CA ILE A 253 5.31 -21.47 -12.36
C ILE A 253 3.99 -21.56 -13.14
N LEU A 254 2.92 -20.96 -12.63
CA LEU A 254 1.59 -21.10 -13.24
C LEU A 254 1.43 -20.22 -14.49
N SER A 255 1.98 -19.00 -14.47
CA SER A 255 1.69 -18.00 -15.51
C SER A 255 2.77 -17.92 -16.60
N GLU A 256 4.06 -18.02 -16.25
CA GLU A 256 5.16 -17.71 -17.19
C GLU A 256 6.27 -18.78 -17.25
N TRP A 257 6.03 -19.99 -16.75
CA TRP A 257 7.05 -21.06 -16.66
C TRP A 257 7.75 -21.36 -17.98
N ASN A 258 6.99 -21.57 -19.05
CA ASN A 258 7.54 -21.87 -20.38
C ASN A 258 8.43 -20.73 -20.91
N ARG A 259 8.07 -19.48 -20.60
CA ARG A 259 8.85 -18.30 -21.00
C ARG A 259 10.14 -18.18 -20.19
N ILE A 260 10.09 -18.49 -18.89
CA ILE A 260 11.25 -18.48 -18.00
C ILE A 260 12.25 -19.56 -18.41
N LEU A 261 11.80 -20.77 -18.76
CA LEU A 261 12.67 -21.86 -19.21
C LEU A 261 13.34 -21.56 -20.55
N THR A 262 12.61 -20.99 -21.50
CA THR A 262 13.11 -20.76 -22.87
C THR A 262 14.01 -19.54 -22.99
N LYS A 263 13.71 -18.46 -22.27
CA LYS A 263 14.46 -17.19 -22.37
C LYS A 263 15.39 -16.92 -21.18
N GLY A 264 15.20 -17.63 -20.08
CA GLY A 264 15.90 -17.40 -18.83
C GLY A 264 15.15 -16.48 -17.88
N PHE A 265 15.43 -16.62 -16.58
CA PHE A 265 14.76 -15.89 -15.49
C PHE A 265 15.01 -14.37 -15.52
N PHE A 266 16.22 -13.94 -15.88
CA PHE A 266 16.63 -12.53 -15.92
C PHE A 266 16.50 -11.90 -17.31
N TYR A 267 15.72 -12.51 -18.20
CA TYR A 267 15.57 -12.02 -19.56
C TYR A 267 14.89 -10.64 -19.60
N GLY A 268 15.46 -9.70 -20.36
CA GLY A 268 14.92 -8.35 -20.51
C GLY A 268 15.12 -7.43 -19.30
N TYR A 269 15.98 -7.82 -18.36
CA TYR A 269 16.33 -7.00 -17.20
C TYR A 269 17.28 -5.87 -17.60
N ASN A 270 16.82 -4.64 -17.42
CA ASN A 270 17.59 -3.42 -17.64
C ASN A 270 17.72 -2.63 -16.33
N ILE A 271 18.51 -1.56 -16.33
CA ILE A 271 18.66 -0.65 -15.17
C ILE A 271 17.29 -0.16 -14.68
N ASN A 272 16.33 0.08 -15.59
CA ASN A 272 14.97 0.46 -15.24
C ASN A 272 14.23 -0.64 -14.45
N VAL A 273 14.47 -1.92 -14.77
CA VAL A 273 13.88 -3.07 -14.06
C VAL A 273 14.50 -3.20 -12.67
N ILE A 274 15.81 -2.96 -12.56
CA ILE A 274 16.48 -2.89 -11.25
C ILE A 274 15.91 -1.73 -10.44
N ALA A 275 15.71 -0.55 -11.04
CA ALA A 275 15.07 0.59 -10.38
C ALA A 275 13.64 0.26 -9.92
N ILE A 276 12.86 -0.46 -10.73
CA ILE A 276 11.51 -0.94 -10.35
C ILE A 276 11.60 -1.86 -9.13
N ILE A 277 12.51 -2.84 -9.15
CA ILE A 277 12.72 -3.76 -8.03
C ILE A 277 13.16 -2.99 -6.79
N LEU A 278 14.03 -2.00 -6.93
CA LEU A 278 14.46 -1.15 -5.83
C LEU A 278 13.30 -0.27 -5.34
N PHE A 279 12.45 0.32 -6.18
CA PHE A 279 11.26 1.04 -5.69
C PHE A 279 10.30 0.11 -4.95
N LEU A 280 10.18 -1.14 -5.39
CA LEU A 280 9.29 -2.12 -4.77
C LEU A 280 9.86 -2.75 -3.49
N SER A 281 11.19 -2.74 -3.33
CA SER A 281 11.89 -3.40 -2.20
C SER A 281 12.54 -2.42 -1.22
N LEU A 282 13.05 -1.30 -1.74
CA LEU A 282 13.64 -0.17 -1.04
C LEU A 282 12.70 1.02 -1.16
N GLU A 283 11.86 1.16 -0.14
CA GLU A 283 11.27 2.44 0.13
C GLU A 283 12.40 3.40 0.52
N ARG A 284 12.62 4.40 -0.34
CA ARG A 284 13.73 5.36 -0.33
C ARG A 284 14.29 5.62 1.08
N ARG A 285 15.50 5.09 1.32
CA ARG A 285 16.38 5.52 2.41
C ARG A 285 16.79 6.97 2.11
N ASN A 286 15.99 7.95 2.49
CA ASN A 286 16.53 9.28 2.76
C ASN A 286 17.36 9.14 4.04
N ILE A 287 18.63 8.78 3.82
CA ILE A 287 19.72 9.12 4.73
C ILE A 287 19.84 10.63 4.66
N MET A 288 19.08 11.34 5.49
CA MET A 288 19.58 12.61 6.01
C MET A 288 18.82 12.96 7.28
N ASP A 289 19.64 13.20 8.30
CA ASP A 289 19.36 13.78 9.61
C ASP A 289 18.91 12.84 10.75
N SER A 290 19.96 12.43 11.48
CA SER A 290 20.11 12.57 12.94
C SER A 290 19.17 11.76 13.85
N GLY A 291 19.68 10.61 14.30
CA GLY A 291 19.52 10.22 15.71
C GLY A 291 18.34 9.33 16.10
N ALA A 292 17.64 8.68 15.16
CA ALA A 292 16.70 7.61 15.51
C ALA A 292 16.88 6.41 14.57
N ALA A 293 17.65 5.43 15.04
CA ALA A 293 17.60 4.07 14.52
C ALA A 293 16.15 3.56 14.53
N ASN A 294 15.81 2.71 13.55
CA ASN A 294 14.54 1.99 13.34
C ASN A 294 13.46 2.70 12.49
N ARG A 295 13.59 2.64 11.16
CA ARG A 295 12.44 2.72 10.23
C ARG A 295 12.68 1.80 9.04
N GLY A 296 12.15 0.59 9.10
CA GLY A 296 12.21 -0.38 8.01
C GLY A 296 11.03 -0.33 7.04
N ILE A 297 10.71 -1.46 6.42
CA ILE A 297 9.91 -1.56 5.18
C ILE A 297 8.55 -0.85 5.32
N PHE A 298 8.36 0.19 4.51
CA PHE A 298 7.48 1.29 4.86
C PHE A 298 6.02 1.03 4.51
N ILE A 299 5.69 0.13 3.57
CA ILE A 299 4.30 -0.32 3.36
C ILE A 299 3.68 -0.89 4.64
N SER A 300 4.47 -1.58 5.47
CA SER A 300 4.02 -2.10 6.75
C SER A 300 4.00 -1.02 7.83
N LEU A 301 4.83 0.03 7.71
CA LEU A 301 4.74 1.21 8.58
C LEU A 301 3.46 1.99 8.29
N VAL A 302 3.08 2.15 7.02
CA VAL A 302 1.77 2.70 6.61
C VAL A 302 0.67 1.90 7.30
N MET A 303 0.64 0.58 7.18
CA MET A 303 -0.44 -0.22 7.79
C MET A 303 -0.40 -0.22 9.32
N LYS A 304 0.75 0.04 9.94
CA LYS A 304 0.87 0.15 11.40
C LYS A 304 0.36 1.49 11.92
N TYR A 305 0.69 2.60 11.25
CA TYR A 305 0.46 3.97 11.74
C TYR A 305 -0.69 4.69 11.05
N LEU A 306 -1.12 4.18 9.90
CA LEU A 306 -2.26 4.62 9.12
C LEU A 306 -3.22 3.45 8.94
N ASP A 307 -4.39 3.77 8.43
CA ASP A 307 -5.43 2.79 8.15
C ASP A 307 -5.38 2.42 6.68
N ASN A 308 -5.82 1.21 6.33
CA ASN A 308 -5.86 0.74 4.95
C ASN A 308 -6.75 1.63 4.03
N LEU A 309 -7.57 2.51 4.60
CA LEU A 309 -8.31 3.53 3.87
C LEU A 309 -7.43 4.71 3.44
N TYR A 310 -6.53 5.20 4.29
CA TYR A 310 -5.53 6.21 3.91
C TYR A 310 -4.58 5.69 2.82
N LYS A 311 -4.27 4.39 2.85
CA LYS A 311 -3.56 3.73 1.75
C LYS A 311 -4.35 3.80 0.44
N SER A 312 -5.66 3.55 0.50
CA SER A 312 -6.55 3.65 -0.66
C SER A 312 -6.67 5.09 -1.18
N PHE A 313 -6.64 6.09 -0.30
CA PHE A 313 -6.66 7.51 -0.68
C PHE A 313 -5.36 7.95 -1.34
N ALA A 314 -4.22 7.57 -0.76
CA ALA A 314 -2.91 7.81 -1.35
C ALA A 314 -2.79 7.14 -2.73
N SER A 315 -3.37 5.95 -2.92
CA SER A 315 -3.52 5.31 -4.23
C SER A 315 -4.24 6.22 -5.22
N ALA A 316 -5.41 6.75 -4.84
CA ALA A 316 -6.23 7.58 -5.71
C ALA A 316 -5.49 8.85 -6.15
N VAL A 317 -4.79 9.52 -5.22
CA VAL A 317 -3.95 10.69 -5.55
C VAL A 317 -2.79 10.30 -6.47
N SER A 318 -2.15 9.15 -6.23
CA SER A 318 -1.06 8.68 -7.08
C SER A 318 -1.51 8.43 -8.52
N ILE A 319 -2.73 7.93 -8.75
CA ILE A 319 -3.28 7.73 -10.10
C ILE A 319 -3.34 9.07 -10.85
N ILE A 320 -3.90 10.11 -10.22
CA ILE A 320 -3.99 11.46 -10.78
C ILE A 320 -2.58 11.97 -11.15
N LEU A 321 -1.60 11.85 -10.24
CA LEU A 321 -0.23 12.28 -10.48
C LEU A 321 0.45 11.49 -11.61
N VAL A 322 0.26 10.18 -11.67
CA VAL A 322 0.77 9.33 -12.75
C VAL A 322 0.25 9.81 -14.10
N ILE A 323 -1.03 10.19 -14.19
CA ILE A 323 -1.66 10.67 -15.43
C ILE A 323 -1.09 12.02 -15.84
N ILE A 324 -0.95 12.96 -14.89
CA ILE A 324 -0.34 14.27 -15.15
C ILE A 324 1.10 14.11 -15.63
N ILE A 325 1.92 13.32 -14.92
CA ILE A 325 3.32 13.07 -15.30
C ILE A 325 3.41 12.35 -16.65
N SER A 326 2.53 11.38 -16.89
CA SER A 326 2.49 10.67 -18.17
C SER A 326 2.13 11.60 -19.32
N CYS A 327 1.20 12.53 -19.12
CA CYS A 327 0.87 13.58 -20.09
C CYS A 327 2.10 14.43 -20.43
N LEU A 328 2.88 14.83 -19.43
CA LEU A 328 4.09 15.65 -19.61
C LEU A 328 5.24 14.90 -20.30
N ILE A 329 5.39 13.60 -20.04
CA ILE A 329 6.50 12.81 -20.59
C ILE A 329 6.16 12.29 -21.98
N PHE A 330 5.00 11.67 -22.16
CA PHE A 330 4.66 10.91 -23.37
C PHE A 330 3.86 11.72 -24.40
N HIS A 331 3.31 12.89 -24.02
CA HIS A 331 2.49 13.75 -24.88
C HIS A 331 1.33 13.02 -25.59
N ASP A 332 0.97 11.82 -25.14
CA ASP A 332 0.01 10.90 -25.77
C ASP A 332 -1.38 10.95 -25.13
N ILE A 333 -1.54 11.77 -24.08
CA ILE A 333 -2.77 11.91 -23.29
C ILE A 333 -3.18 13.38 -23.34
N GLN A 334 -4.42 13.66 -23.72
CA GLN A 334 -5.01 15.00 -23.55
C GLN A 334 -5.96 14.96 -22.36
N LEU A 335 -5.81 15.94 -21.46
CA LEU A 335 -6.64 16.07 -20.28
C LEU A 335 -8.04 16.56 -20.69
N ASN A 336 -9.07 15.77 -20.41
CA ASN A 336 -10.47 16.14 -20.65
C ASN A 336 -11.08 16.81 -19.42
N LEU A 337 -12.20 17.53 -19.58
CA LEU A 337 -12.97 18.10 -18.47
C LEU A 337 -13.36 17.04 -17.43
N MET A 338 -13.68 15.82 -17.87
CA MET A 338 -13.98 14.68 -16.98
C MET A 338 -12.81 14.30 -16.07
N PHE A 339 -11.57 14.45 -16.54
CA PHE A 339 -10.38 14.25 -15.72
C PHE A 339 -10.26 15.33 -14.64
N ILE A 340 -10.51 16.60 -15.01
CA ILE A 340 -10.42 17.74 -14.09
C ILE A 340 -11.49 17.63 -13.02
N THR A 341 -12.75 17.39 -13.40
CA THR A 341 -13.85 17.24 -12.45
C THR A 341 -13.64 16.03 -11.55
N GLY A 342 -13.24 14.88 -12.10
CA GLY A 342 -12.91 13.69 -11.31
C GLY A 342 -11.78 13.94 -10.31
N SER A 343 -10.72 14.65 -10.70
CA SER A 343 -9.59 14.99 -9.83
C SER A 343 -10.01 15.92 -8.68
N ILE A 344 -10.84 16.93 -8.97
CA ILE A 344 -11.40 17.83 -7.95
C ILE A 344 -12.28 17.04 -6.98
N THR A 345 -13.11 16.11 -7.48
CA THR A 345 -13.95 15.24 -6.64
C THR A 345 -13.10 14.35 -5.73
N VAL A 346 -12.01 13.76 -6.22
CA VAL A 346 -11.08 12.96 -5.40
C VAL A 346 -10.47 13.80 -4.27
N CYS A 347 -9.95 14.99 -4.59
CA CYS A 347 -9.40 15.90 -3.58
C CYS A 347 -10.45 16.33 -2.55
N GLY A 348 -11.65 16.68 -3.01
CA GLY A 348 -12.78 17.05 -2.15
C GLY A 348 -13.22 15.91 -1.23
N ALA A 349 -13.25 14.67 -1.74
CA ALA A 349 -13.57 13.49 -0.95
C ALA A 349 -12.56 13.25 0.18
N ILE A 350 -11.26 13.42 -0.08
CA ILE A 350 -10.21 13.24 0.94
C ILE A 350 -10.32 14.32 2.03
N LEU A 351 -10.58 15.57 1.64
CA LEU A 351 -10.79 16.67 2.59
C LEU A 351 -12.05 16.45 3.43
N LEU A 352 -13.15 15.99 2.82
CA LEU A 352 -14.40 15.68 3.51
C LEU A 352 -14.24 14.50 4.48
N TYR A 353 -13.48 13.49 4.11
CA TYR A 353 -13.18 12.38 5.03
C TYR A 353 -12.36 12.86 6.23
N SER A 354 -11.38 13.73 5.99
CA SER A 354 -10.46 14.22 7.01
C SER A 354 -11.06 15.27 7.94
N SER A 355 -12.15 15.94 7.52
CA SER A 355 -12.82 16.97 8.32
C SER A 355 -13.71 16.40 9.44
N VAL A 356 -13.99 15.09 9.41
CA VAL A 356 -14.87 14.43 10.38
C VAL A 356 -14.05 13.45 11.24
N SER A 357 -14.04 13.65 12.56
CA SER A 357 -13.39 12.73 13.52
C SER A 357 -14.10 11.37 13.56
N GLU A 358 -13.36 10.31 13.95
CA GLU A 358 -13.92 8.97 14.20
C GLU A 358 -14.90 8.96 15.38
#